data_AF-A0A936TA04-F1
#
_entry.id   AF-A0A936TA04-F1
#
_cell.length_a   1.000
_cell.length_b   1.000
_cell.length_c   1.000
_cell.angle_alpha   90.00
_cell.angle_beta   90.00
_cell.angle_gamma   90.00
#
_symmetry.space_group_name_H-M   'P 1'
#
loop_
_entity.id
_entity.type
_entity.pdbx_description
1 polymer ?
#
loop_
_entity_poly.entity_id
_entity_poly.type
_entity_poly.pdbx_seq_one_letter_code
_entity_poly.pdbx_strand_id
1 'polypeptide(L)'
;MEDTELAIRVSKNYNYRFIDEPLVRVTRNHNQLTENAKNYIAAKEILYKKHKNYLSTELLFEICKEIANYYILIGNIAIAKNYLKKSFSHGMNVKTLLQYISITLAPSLLKYLYHKKYSKGIPHPNKEGEFIPQNK
;
A
#
# COMPACT_ATOMS: atom_id res chain seq x y z
N MET A 1 6.40 3.57 -24.87
CA MET A 1 5.25 4.03 -25.69
C MET A 1 4.34 2.85 -26.06
N GLU A 2 4.88 1.64 -26.20
CA GLU A 2 4.14 0.42 -26.58
C GLU A 2 3.14 -0.08 -25.52
N ASP A 3 3.48 0.02 -24.23
CA ASP A 3 2.61 -0.46 -23.15
C ASP A 3 1.25 0.28 -23.06
N THR A 4 1.25 1.56 -23.43
CA THR A 4 0.03 2.39 -23.41
C THR A 4 -0.92 1.97 -24.53
N GLU A 5 -0.37 1.61 -25.70
CA GLU A 5 -1.17 1.18 -26.84
C GLU A 5 -1.77 -0.21 -26.60
N LEU A 6 -1.00 -1.11 -25.97
CA LEU A 6 -1.48 -2.42 -25.54
C LEU A 6 -2.63 -2.30 -24.53
N ALA A 7 -2.50 -1.41 -23.54
CA ALA A 7 -3.55 -1.15 -22.55
C ALA A 7 -4.83 -0.57 -23.18
N ILE A 8 -4.71 0.31 -24.18
CA ILE A 8 -5.85 0.84 -24.94
C ILE A 8 -6.53 -0.27 -25.76
N ARG A 9 -5.76 -1.19 -26.34
CA ARG A 9 -6.30 -2.29 -27.14
C ARG A 9 -7.03 -3.31 -26.27
N VAL A 10 -6.48 -3.65 -25.11
CA VAL A 10 -7.11 -4.53 -24.12
C VAL A 10 -8.38 -3.88 -23.55
N SER A 11 -8.35 -2.61 -23.17
CA SER A 11 -9.54 -1.93 -22.62
C SER A 11 -10.72 -1.89 -23.60
N LYS A 12 -10.45 -1.69 -24.90
CA LYS A 12 -11.48 -1.75 -25.97
C LYS A 12 -12.06 -3.16 -26.14
N ASN A 13 -11.23 -4.20 -26.09
CA ASN A 13 -11.70 -5.59 -26.28
C ASN A 13 -12.60 -6.09 -25.14
N TYR A 14 -12.41 -5.58 -23.91
CA TYR A 14 -13.14 -6.05 -22.73
C TYR A 14 -14.25 -5.10 -22.26
N ASN A 15 -14.66 -4.11 -23.07
CA ASN A 15 -15.70 -3.12 -22.73
C ASN A 15 -15.49 -2.44 -21.37
N TYR A 16 -14.24 -2.23 -20.96
CA TYR A 16 -13.98 -1.44 -19.76
C TYR A 16 -14.46 -0.01 -20.03
N ARG A 17 -15.41 0.49 -19.23
CA ARG A 17 -15.81 1.90 -19.29
C ARG A 17 -14.57 2.77 -19.12
N PHE A 18 -14.40 3.75 -19.99
CA PHE A 18 -13.43 4.82 -19.79
C PHE A 18 -13.70 5.42 -18.40
N ILE A 19 -12.79 5.20 -17.48
CA ILE A 19 -12.87 5.79 -16.16
C ILE A 19 -12.45 7.25 -16.37
N ASP A 20 -13.44 8.14 -16.41
CA ASP A 20 -13.27 9.60 -16.47
C ASP A 20 -12.85 10.18 -15.10
N GLU A 21 -12.12 9.38 -14.32
CA GLU A 21 -11.45 9.82 -13.12
C GLU A 21 -9.99 10.05 -13.49
N PRO A 22 -9.31 11.05 -12.91
CA PRO A 22 -7.88 11.23 -13.12
C PRO A 22 -7.15 10.04 -12.50
N LEU A 23 -7.02 8.94 -13.24
CA LEU A 23 -6.36 7.72 -12.79
C LEU A 23 -4.90 8.00 -12.47
N VAL A 24 -4.29 8.93 -13.18
CA VAL A 24 -3.07 9.62 -12.84
C VAL A 24 -3.14 10.88 -13.69
N ARG A 25 -3.41 12.08 -13.12
CA ARG A 25 -2.98 13.29 -13.82
C ARG A 25 -1.47 13.20 -13.84
N VAL A 26 -0.96 12.68 -14.95
CA VAL A 26 0.42 12.36 -15.25
C VAL A 26 1.33 13.32 -14.51
N THR A 27 1.78 12.87 -13.36
CA THR A 27 3.02 13.31 -12.78
C THR A 27 4.07 12.98 -13.84
N ARG A 28 4.43 13.98 -14.64
CA ARG A 28 5.35 13.88 -15.78
C ARG A 28 6.76 13.42 -15.40
N ASN A 29 7.00 13.13 -14.13
CA ASN A 29 8.17 12.40 -13.69
C ASN A 29 7.75 10.98 -13.30
N HIS A 30 8.30 9.98 -13.98
CA HIS A 30 8.23 8.56 -13.56
C HIS A 30 8.63 8.34 -12.08
N ASN A 31 9.21 9.36 -11.45
CA ASN A 31 9.61 9.48 -10.06
C ASN A 31 8.50 9.82 -9.03
N GLN A 32 7.20 9.77 -9.35
CA GLN A 32 6.20 10.45 -8.48
C GLN A 32 5.17 9.55 -7.78
N LEU A 33 5.01 8.29 -8.17
CA LEU A 33 4.04 7.37 -7.52
C LEU A 33 4.71 6.32 -6.64
N THR A 34 5.75 5.66 -7.15
CA THR A 34 6.47 4.60 -6.43
C THR A 34 7.70 5.10 -5.68
N GLU A 35 8.23 6.29 -5.99
CA GLU A 35 9.38 6.86 -5.25
C GLU A 35 8.97 7.71 -4.05
N ASN A 36 7.67 7.98 -3.89
CA ASN A 36 7.15 8.66 -2.72
C ASN A 36 6.27 7.72 -1.92
N ALA A 37 6.73 7.35 -0.72
CA ALA A 37 6.04 6.47 0.21
C ALA A 37 4.58 6.88 0.47
N LYS A 38 4.30 8.19 0.57
CA LYS A 38 2.95 8.71 0.80
C LYS A 38 2.03 8.47 -0.39
N ASN A 39 2.50 8.75 -1.60
CA ASN A 39 1.71 8.58 -2.83
C ASN A 39 1.47 7.10 -3.12
N TYR A 40 2.49 6.27 -2.88
CA TYR A 40 2.40 4.82 -3.01
C TYR A 40 1.31 4.23 -2.10
N ILE A 41 1.27 4.66 -0.85
CA ILE A 41 0.27 4.18 0.10
C ILE A 41 -1.12 4.72 -0.22
N ALA A 42 -1.23 6.00 -0.63
CA ALA A 42 -2.49 6.56 -1.08
C ALA A 42 -3.07 5.79 -2.29
N ALA A 43 -2.22 5.38 -3.24
CA ALA A 43 -2.65 4.55 -4.36
C ALA A 43 -3.20 3.19 -3.88
N LYS A 44 -2.56 2.56 -2.90
CA LYS A 44 -3.04 1.31 -2.29
C LYS A 44 -4.36 1.47 -1.54
N GLU A 45 -4.57 2.60 -0.86
CA GLU A 45 -5.86 2.89 -0.22
C GLU A 45 -6.99 3.02 -1.24
N ILE A 46 -6.74 3.70 -2.36
CA ILE A 46 -7.68 3.81 -3.47
C ILE A 46 -7.97 2.43 -4.06
N LEU A 47 -6.91 1.64 -4.31
CA LEU A 47 -7.02 0.28 -4.82
C LEU A 47 -7.89 -0.59 -3.90
N TYR A 48 -7.62 -0.57 -2.60
CA TYR A 48 -8.43 -1.29 -1.60
C TYR A 48 -9.88 -0.80 -1.58
N LYS A 49 -10.13 0.51 -1.62
CA LYS A 49 -11.49 1.06 -1.52
C LYS A 49 -12.34 0.75 -2.74
N LYS A 50 -11.78 0.89 -3.94
CA LYS A 50 -12.51 0.77 -5.21
C LYS A 50 -12.54 -0.64 -5.76
N HIS A 51 -11.46 -1.40 -5.60
CA HIS A 51 -11.28 -2.66 -6.29
C HIS A 51 -11.29 -3.89 -5.38
N LYS A 52 -11.58 -3.75 -4.07
CA LYS A 52 -11.59 -4.89 -3.14
C LYS A 52 -12.42 -6.10 -3.58
N ASN A 53 -13.49 -5.89 -4.34
CA ASN A 53 -14.35 -7.00 -4.77
C ASN A 53 -13.75 -7.81 -5.95
N TYR A 54 -12.70 -7.29 -6.59
CA TYR A 54 -12.08 -7.89 -7.78
C TYR A 54 -10.69 -8.47 -7.51
N LEU A 55 -10.14 -8.23 -6.31
CA LEU A 55 -8.80 -8.68 -5.92
C LEU A 55 -8.89 -9.97 -5.11
N SER A 56 -7.85 -10.80 -5.18
CA SER A 56 -7.76 -11.99 -4.33
C SER A 56 -7.65 -11.61 -2.86
N THR A 57 -8.14 -12.49 -1.98
CA THR A 57 -8.05 -12.33 -0.52
C THR A 57 -6.61 -12.16 -0.04
N GLU A 58 -5.68 -12.91 -0.64
CA GLU A 58 -4.23 -12.81 -0.36
C GLU A 58 -3.69 -11.40 -0.67
N LEU A 59 -4.04 -10.85 -1.83
CA LEU A 59 -3.57 -9.54 -2.26
C LEU A 59 -4.21 -8.43 -1.41
N LEU A 60 -5.47 -8.58 -1.01
CA LEU A 60 -6.13 -7.66 -0.07
C LEU A 60 -5.50 -7.69 1.32
N PHE A 61 -5.12 -8.88 1.78
CA PHE A 61 -4.41 -9.06 3.04
C PHE A 61 -3.06 -8.34 3.03
N GLU A 62 -2.26 -8.53 1.98
CA GLU A 62 -0.96 -7.86 1.85
C GLU A 62 -1.10 -6.34 1.72
N ILE A 63 -2.04 -5.85 0.90
CA ILE A 63 -2.33 -4.41 0.80
C ILE A 63 -2.65 -3.81 2.17
N CYS A 64 -3.52 -4.47 2.95
CA CYS A 64 -3.88 -3.98 4.28
C CYS A 64 -2.67 -3.92 5.22
N LYS A 65 -1.79 -4.92 5.17
CA LYS A 65 -0.56 -4.95 5.97
C LYS A 65 0.40 -3.84 5.59
N GLU A 66 0.59 -3.60 4.31
CA GLU A 66 1.52 -2.57 3.83
C GLU A 66 1.04 -1.17 4.19
N ILE A 67 -0.27 -0.91 4.05
CA ILE A 67 -0.91 0.32 4.51
C ILE A 67 -0.71 0.47 6.03
N ALA A 68 -0.96 -0.58 6.81
CA ALA A 68 -0.79 -0.53 8.26
C ALA A 68 0.66 -0.25 8.68
N ASN A 69 1.64 -0.89 8.04
CA ASN A 69 3.07 -0.69 8.29
C ASN A 69 3.49 0.76 8.07
N TYR A 70 3.00 1.38 6.98
CA TYR A 70 3.24 2.79 6.72
C TYR A 70 2.69 3.68 7.84
N TYR A 71 1.44 3.46 8.24
CA TYR A 71 0.83 4.27 9.28
C TYR A 71 1.48 4.08 10.66
N ILE A 72 2.06 2.92 10.96
CA ILE A 72 2.91 2.72 12.14
C ILE A 72 4.16 3.61 12.06
N LEU A 73 4.82 3.64 10.90
CA LEU A 73 6.04 4.42 10.68
C LEU A 73 5.79 5.92 10.85
N ILE A 74 4.73 6.46 10.23
CA ILE A 74 4.38 7.87 10.38
C ILE A 74 3.71 8.20 11.72
N GLY A 75 3.48 7.19 12.57
CA GLY A 75 2.94 7.34 13.92
C GLY A 75 1.41 7.50 14.00
N ASN A 76 0.68 7.29 12.91
CA ASN A 76 -0.77 7.29 12.91
C ASN A 76 -1.33 5.91 13.31
N ILE A 77 -1.25 5.63 14.60
CA ILE A 77 -1.58 4.33 15.19
C ILE A 77 -3.06 3.96 15.00
N ALA A 78 -3.97 4.93 15.02
CA ALA A 78 -5.40 4.70 14.85
C ALA A 78 -5.72 4.13 13.47
N ILE A 79 -5.16 4.73 12.41
CA ILE A 79 -5.35 4.24 11.04
C ILE A 79 -4.67 2.87 10.87
N ALA A 80 -3.45 2.69 11.40
CA ALA A 80 -2.77 1.41 11.35
C ALA A 80 -3.59 0.27 11.97
N LYS A 81 -4.17 0.49 13.16
CA LYS A 81 -5.05 -0.49 13.82
C LYS A 81 -6.27 -0.85 12.96
N ASN A 82 -6.87 0.14 12.31
CA ASN A 82 -8.03 -0.10 11.45
C ASN A 82 -7.67 -1.00 10.24
N TYR A 83 -6.53 -0.74 9.59
CA TYR A 83 -6.08 -1.59 8.48
C TYR A 83 -5.63 -2.98 8.92
N LEU A 84 -5.01 -3.13 10.09
CA LEU A 84 -4.76 -4.47 10.66
C LEU A 84 -6.06 -5.22 10.92
N LYS A 85 -7.08 -4.56 11.48
CA LYS A 85 -8.40 -5.17 11.67
C LYS A 85 -9.03 -5.62 10.34
N LYS A 86 -8.93 -4.79 9.29
CA LYS A 86 -9.37 -5.13 7.94
C LYS A 86 -8.57 -6.29 7.34
N SER A 87 -7.28 -6.41 7.64
CA SER A 87 -6.49 -7.55 7.15
C SER A 87 -7.07 -8.89 7.63
N PHE A 88 -7.56 -8.95 8.89
CA PHE A 88 -8.15 -10.16 9.45
C PHE A 88 -9.42 -10.64 8.77
N SER A 89 -10.14 -9.77 8.03
CA SER A 89 -11.29 -10.21 7.22
C SER A 89 -10.88 -10.91 5.92
N HIS A 90 -9.62 -10.75 5.49
CA HIS A 90 -9.11 -11.31 4.24
C HIS A 90 -8.19 -12.51 4.47
N GLY A 91 -7.59 -12.62 5.65
CA GLY A 91 -6.75 -13.74 6.04
C GLY A 91 -6.16 -13.56 7.44
N MET A 92 -5.62 -14.62 8.02
CA MET A 92 -4.99 -14.55 9.35
C MET A 92 -3.56 -15.07 9.32
N ASN A 93 -2.65 -14.30 9.90
CA ASN A 93 -1.26 -14.67 10.06
C ASN A 93 -0.83 -14.37 11.50
N VAL A 94 -0.13 -15.30 12.13
CA VAL A 94 0.39 -15.16 13.50
C VAL A 94 1.24 -13.90 13.64
N LYS A 95 2.04 -13.56 12.61
CA LYS A 95 2.86 -12.34 12.60
C LYS A 95 2.00 -11.07 12.65
N THR A 96 0.91 -11.03 11.90
CA THR A 96 -0.03 -9.90 11.87
C THR A 96 -0.82 -9.79 13.18
N LEU A 97 -1.15 -10.93 13.80
CA LEU A 97 -1.79 -10.96 15.12
C LEU A 97 -0.86 -10.40 16.21
N LEU A 98 0.40 -10.86 16.24
CA LEU A 98 1.40 -10.31 17.16
C LEU A 98 1.60 -8.81 16.95
N GLN A 99 1.63 -8.36 15.69
CA GLN A 99 1.69 -6.94 15.36
C GLN A 99 0.49 -6.16 15.91
N TYR A 100 -0.73 -6.70 15.77
CA TYR A 100 -1.94 -6.09 16.31
C TYR A 100 -1.96 -6.01 17.84
N ILE A 101 -1.44 -7.04 18.52
CA ILE A 101 -1.29 -7.03 19.98
C ILE A 101 -0.25 -5.97 20.38
N SER A 102 0.89 -5.95 19.68
CA SER A 102 2.01 -5.04 19.96
C SER A 102 1.62 -3.56 19.80
N ILE A 103 0.86 -3.23 18.75
CA ILE A 103 0.37 -1.87 18.53
C ILE A 103 -0.70 -1.45 19.55
N THR A 104 -1.36 -2.42 20.18
CA THR A 104 -2.39 -2.18 21.19
C THR A 104 -1.77 -1.94 22.56
N LEU A 105 -0.77 -2.74 22.93
CA LEU A 105 -0.12 -2.67 24.24
C LEU A 105 1.01 -1.62 24.30
N ALA A 106 1.83 -1.52 23.24
CA ALA A 106 3.05 -0.74 23.26
C ALA A 106 3.30 0.00 21.91
N PRO A 107 2.43 0.95 21.52
CA PRO A 107 2.52 1.64 20.23
C PRO A 107 3.84 2.40 20.05
N SER A 108 4.37 3.02 21.10
CA SER A 108 5.64 3.79 21.05
C SER A 108 6.86 2.88 20.81
N LEU A 109 6.90 1.72 21.47
CA LEU A 109 7.95 0.72 21.29
C LEU A 109 7.91 0.17 19.86
N LEU A 110 6.72 -0.15 19.36
CA LEU A 110 6.53 -0.65 18.00
C LEU A 110 6.99 0.38 16.98
N LYS A 111 6.62 1.67 17.15
CA LYS A 111 7.07 2.76 16.28
C LYS A 111 8.59 2.84 16.25
N TYR A 112 9.25 2.76 17.41
CA TYR A 112 10.71 2.78 17.50
C TYR A 112 11.36 1.61 16.75
N LEU A 113 10.87 0.38 16.96
CA LEU A 113 11.35 -0.81 16.26
C LEU A 113 11.15 -0.69 14.74
N TYR A 114 10.02 -0.12 14.32
CA TYR A 114 9.72 0.11 12.91
C TYR A 114 10.65 1.16 12.30
N HIS A 115 10.93 2.28 12.98
CA HIS A 115 11.93 3.24 12.51
C HIS A 115 13.33 2.62 12.40
N LYS A 116 13.73 1.77 13.34
CA LYS A 116 15.02 1.06 13.29
C LYS A 116 15.07 0.09 12.11
N LYS A 117 14.00 -0.69 11.90
CA LYS A 117 13.90 -1.70 10.83
C LYS A 117 13.80 -1.08 9.44
N TYR A 118 13.02 0.00 9.29
CA TYR A 118 12.77 0.70 8.03
C TYR A 118 13.56 2.02 7.94
N SER A 119 14.76 2.05 8.53
CA SER A 119 15.64 3.22 8.52
C SER A 119 16.04 3.65 7.10
N LYS A 120 16.05 2.69 6.17
CA LYS A 120 16.31 2.91 4.73
C LYS A 120 15.07 3.31 3.93
N GLY A 121 13.87 3.24 4.51
CA GLY A 121 12.60 3.48 3.81
C GLY A 121 11.67 2.28 3.80
N ILE A 122 10.59 2.36 3.03
CA ILE A 122 9.62 1.27 2.83
C ILE A 122 10.10 0.39 1.67
N PRO A 123 9.97 -0.95 1.71
CA PRO A 123 10.37 -1.81 0.58
C PRO A 123 9.74 -1.36 -0.74
N HIS A 124 10.55 -1.30 -1.79
CA HIS A 124 10.12 -0.89 -3.12
C HIS A 124 9.27 -1.99 -3.79
N PRO A 125 8.13 -1.66 -4.42
CA PRO A 125 7.21 -2.64 -5.03
C PRO A 125 7.85 -3.52 -6.11
N ASN A 126 8.70 -2.92 -6.94
CA ASN A 126 9.15 -3.53 -8.20
C ASN A 126 10.62 -3.94 -8.18
N LYS A 127 11.31 -3.73 -7.05
CA LYS A 127 12.75 -3.92 -6.97
C LYS A 127 13.12 -4.48 -5.60
N GLU A 128 13.39 -5.78 -5.57
CA GLU A 128 13.78 -6.46 -4.34
C GLU A 128 15.06 -5.84 -3.76
N GLY A 129 15.05 -5.56 -2.46
CA GLY A 129 16.18 -4.95 -1.76
C GLY A 129 16.30 -3.44 -1.87
N GLU A 130 15.55 -2.78 -2.76
CA GLU A 130 15.45 -1.32 -2.80
C GLU A 130 14.39 -0.79 -1.82
N PHE A 131 14.60 0.43 -1.33
CA PHE A 131 13.71 1.10 -0.39
C PHE A 131 13.29 2.46 -0.94
N ILE A 132 12.00 2.77 -0.79
CA ILE A 132 11.43 4.08 -1.05
C ILE A 132 11.77 4.97 0.15
N PRO A 133 12.59 6.02 -0.04
CA PRO A 133 12.96 6.90 1.06
C PRO A 133 11.72 7.53 1.68
N GLN A 134 11.70 7.62 3.02
CA GLN A 134 10.71 8.42 3.72
C GLN A 134 11.07 9.88 3.50
N ASN A 135 10.44 10.53 2.51
CA ASN A 135 10.52 11.99 2.41
C ASN A 135 9.92 12.58 3.69
N LYS A 136 10.74 13.36 4.41
CA LYS A 136 10.36 14.13 5.60
C LYS A 136 9.27 15.14 5.27
#